data_AF-A0AAU1Q4G0-F1
#
_entry.id   AF-A0AAU1Q4G0-F1
#
_cell.length_a   1.000
_cell.length_b   1.000
_cell.length_c   1.000
_cell.angle_alpha   90.00
_cell.angle_beta   90.00
_cell.angle_gamma   90.00
#
_symmetry.space_group_name_H-M   'P 1'
#
loop_
_entity.id
_entity.type
_entity.pdbx_description
1 polymer ?
#
loop_
_entity_poly.entity_id
_entity_poly.type
_entity_poly.pdbx_seq_one_letter_code
_entity_poly.pdbx_strand_id
1 'polypeptide(L)'
;MSSESTEVWAGWYRDRRGAEAVTIAAHGRQLRTRIRGVEYEGATFAALQPAGADGVLSSCVLEWDIPLPVDLDGAVQRATLSCLLTLGEPQPDGSLDRADLNLTLHYGGAAYESGVAGGDFGDALARIQKQLPPGAELGALSPADA
;
A
#
# COMPACT_ATOMS: atom_id res chain seq x y z
N MET A 1 4.34 -25.11 12.00
CA MET A 1 5.23 -24.44 11.03
C MET A 1 4.34 -23.49 10.26
N SER A 2 4.17 -22.26 10.76
CA SER A 2 3.37 -21.25 10.06
C SER A 2 4.23 -20.76 8.90
N SER A 3 3.79 -21.03 7.68
CA SER A 3 4.36 -20.42 6.49
C SER A 3 4.03 -18.94 6.56
N GLU A 4 4.96 -18.10 7.00
CA GLU A 4 4.84 -16.66 6.75
C GLU A 4 4.92 -16.47 5.24
N SER A 5 3.76 -16.27 4.60
CA SER A 5 3.72 -16.05 3.18
C SER A 5 4.21 -14.64 2.86
N THR A 6 5.06 -14.57 1.84
CA THR A 6 5.59 -13.31 1.33
C THR A 6 4.72 -12.86 0.16
N GLU A 7 4.07 -11.70 0.31
CA GLU A 7 3.40 -11.04 -0.80
C GLU A 7 4.38 -10.17 -1.55
N VAL A 8 4.25 -10.14 -2.88
CA VAL A 8 5.12 -9.36 -3.76
C VAL A 8 4.28 -8.60 -4.77
N TRP A 9 4.38 -7.28 -4.75
CA TRP A 9 3.68 -6.39 -5.66
C TRP A 9 4.66 -5.60 -6.51
N ALA A 10 4.38 -5.52 -7.81
CA ALA A 10 5.08 -4.62 -8.70
C ALA A 10 4.52 -3.21 -8.54
N GLY A 11 5.40 -2.21 -8.64
CA GLY A 11 5.01 -0.82 -8.53
C GLY A 11 5.98 0.12 -9.23
N TRP A 12 5.71 1.40 -9.06
CA TRP A 12 6.51 2.50 -9.56
C TRP A 12 6.86 3.46 -8.43
N TYR A 13 8.13 3.82 -8.35
CA TYR A 13 8.63 4.93 -7.56
C TYR A 13 8.86 6.13 -8.48
N ARG A 14 8.52 7.33 -8.03
CA ARG A 14 8.81 8.58 -8.76
C ARG A 14 9.23 9.68 -7.81
N ASP A 15 10.31 10.37 -8.14
CA ASP A 15 10.74 11.60 -7.49
C ASP A 15 11.16 12.65 -8.55
N ARG A 16 11.77 13.75 -8.10
CA ARG A 16 12.30 14.81 -8.98
C ARG A 16 13.40 14.35 -9.96
N ARG A 17 14.01 13.19 -9.76
CA ARG A 17 15.06 12.62 -10.62
C ARG A 17 14.51 11.63 -11.65
N GLY A 18 13.21 11.30 -11.59
CA GLY A 18 12.54 10.44 -12.55
C GLY A 18 11.80 9.27 -11.88
N ALA A 19 11.40 8.30 -12.71
CA ALA A 19 10.67 7.11 -12.27
C ALA A 19 11.53 5.84 -12.36
N GLU A 20 11.28 4.90 -11.46
CA GLU A 20 11.90 3.57 -11.43
C GLU A 20 10.82 2.52 -11.11
N ALA A 21 10.87 1.37 -11.78
CA ALA A 21 10.04 0.24 -11.42
C ALA A 21 10.58 -0.40 -10.14
N VAL A 22 9.69 -0.67 -9.19
CA VAL A 22 10.06 -1.22 -7.88
C VAL A 22 9.28 -2.50 -7.61
N THR A 23 9.85 -3.31 -6.72
CA THR A 23 9.16 -4.45 -6.12
C THR A 23 8.94 -4.15 -4.64
N ILE A 24 7.72 -4.35 -4.18
CA ILE A 24 7.32 -4.22 -2.78
C ILE A 24 7.07 -5.63 -2.27
N ALA A 25 7.78 -6.01 -1.22
CA ALA A 25 7.56 -7.26 -0.52
C ALA A 25 6.93 -7.00 0.85
N ALA A 26 5.88 -7.74 1.19
CA ALA A 26 5.28 -7.73 2.52
C ALA A 26 5.47 -9.11 3.17
N HIS A 27 6.05 -9.13 4.37
CA HIS A 27 6.24 -10.32 5.17
C HIS A 27 5.68 -10.09 6.57
N GLY A 28 4.48 -10.60 6.83
CA GLY A 28 3.73 -10.28 8.04
C GLY A 28 3.47 -8.78 8.15
N ARG A 29 4.06 -8.13 9.16
CA ARG A 29 3.94 -6.68 9.40
C ARG A 29 5.09 -5.87 8.82
N GLN A 30 6.05 -6.51 8.16
CA GLN A 30 7.24 -5.83 7.64
C GLN A 30 7.11 -5.63 6.13
N LEU A 31 7.27 -4.40 5.68
CA LEU A 31 7.40 -4.03 4.28
C LEU A 31 8.87 -3.88 3.92
N ARG A 32 9.22 -4.30 2.70
CA ARG A 32 10.54 -4.11 2.11
C ARG A 32 10.41 -3.66 0.66
N THR A 33 11.27 -2.75 0.23
CA THR A 33 11.40 -2.39 -1.18
C THR A 33 12.82 -1.95 -1.47
N ARG A 34 13.21 -1.96 -2.75
CA ARG A 34 14.52 -1.49 -3.21
C ARG A 34 14.30 -0.38 -4.21
N ILE A 35 14.86 0.79 -3.93
CA ILE A 35 14.74 2.00 -4.73
C ILE A 35 16.16 2.49 -5.03
N ARG A 36 16.53 2.56 -6.31
CA ARG A 36 17.86 3.02 -6.76
C ARG A 36 19.02 2.32 -6.09
N GLY A 37 18.86 1.03 -5.83
CA GLY A 37 19.87 0.20 -5.16
C GLY A 37 19.91 0.32 -3.63
N VAL A 38 19.08 1.16 -3.02
CA VAL A 38 18.94 1.28 -1.57
C VAL A 38 17.75 0.44 -1.12
N GLU A 39 17.96 -0.40 -0.12
CA GLU A 39 16.90 -1.18 0.51
C GLU A 39 16.19 -0.32 1.56
N TYR A 40 14.86 -0.40 1.58
CA TYR A 40 14.01 0.28 2.52
C TYR A 40 13.15 -0.74 3.24
N GLU A 41 13.01 -0.59 4.57
CA GLU A 41 12.18 -1.45 5.39
C GLU A 41 11.35 -0.64 6.39
N GLY A 42 10.18 -1.14 6.78
CA GLY A 42 9.32 -0.47 7.74
C GLY A 42 8.01 -1.21 8.00
N ALA A 43 7.28 -0.81 9.05
CA ALA A 43 6.00 -1.42 9.39
C ALA A 43 4.82 -0.88 8.54
N THR A 44 5.00 0.30 7.94
CA THR A 44 4.04 0.94 7.04
C THR A 44 4.79 1.61 5.90
N PHE A 45 4.10 1.88 4.79
CA PHE A 45 4.72 2.52 3.63
C PHE A 45 5.24 3.94 3.94
N ALA A 46 4.55 4.68 4.80
CA ALA A 46 4.97 6.01 5.26
C ALA A 46 6.14 5.97 6.26
N ALA A 47 6.42 4.79 6.85
CA ALA A 47 7.50 4.58 7.80
C ALA A 47 8.67 3.78 7.21
N LEU A 48 8.80 3.74 5.87
CA LEU A 48 9.93 3.10 5.21
C LEU A 48 11.22 3.89 5.46
N GLN A 49 12.22 3.20 6.00
CA GLN A 49 13.54 3.75 6.31
C GLN A 49 14.62 2.98 5.55
N PRO A 50 15.70 3.64 5.13
CA PRO A 50 16.79 2.96 4.45
C PRO A 50 17.47 1.95 5.39
N ALA A 51 17.67 0.72 4.92
CA ALA A 51 18.33 -0.33 5.69
C ALA A 51 19.78 0.07 5.99
N GLY A 52 20.15 0.09 7.27
CA GLY A 52 21.50 0.40 7.73
C GLY A 52 21.87 1.89 7.73
N ALA A 53 20.90 2.80 7.56
CA ALA A 53 21.09 4.24 7.68
C ALA A 53 19.88 4.91 8.34
N ASP A 54 20.08 6.09 8.92
CA ASP A 54 18.98 6.91 9.42
C ASP A 54 18.36 7.73 8.29
N GLY A 55 17.04 7.89 8.32
CA GLY A 55 16.29 8.70 7.38
C GLY A 55 14.87 8.21 7.17
N VAL A 56 14.17 8.87 6.26
CA VAL A 56 12.81 8.52 5.84
C VAL A 56 12.71 8.68 4.33
N LEU A 57 11.99 7.77 3.69
CA LEU A 57 11.62 7.95 2.29
C LEU A 57 10.75 9.20 2.15
N SER A 58 11.14 10.13 1.28
CA SER A 58 10.53 11.47 1.21
C SER A 58 10.54 12.02 -0.22
N SER A 59 9.75 13.07 -0.43
CA SER A 59 9.64 13.87 -1.65
C SER A 59 9.40 13.02 -2.91
N CYS A 60 8.53 12.02 -2.78
CA CYS A 60 8.29 11.01 -3.80
C CYS A 60 6.84 10.53 -3.83
N VAL A 61 6.54 9.78 -4.89
CA VAL A 61 5.29 9.06 -5.07
C VAL A 61 5.61 7.58 -5.25
N LEU A 62 4.84 6.73 -4.58
CA LEU A 62 4.82 5.29 -4.78
C LEU A 62 3.44 4.87 -5.29
N GLU A 63 3.43 4.08 -6.36
CA GLU A 63 2.22 3.55 -7.00
C GLU A 63 2.35 2.02 -7.09
N TRP A 64 1.35 1.27 -6.64
CA TRP A 64 1.35 -0.19 -6.77
C TRP A 64 -0.08 -0.75 -6.74
N ASP A 65 -0.25 -1.95 -7.27
CA ASP A 65 -1.54 -2.63 -7.30
C ASP A 65 -1.49 -3.89 -6.43
N ILE A 66 -2.53 -4.09 -5.62
CA ILE A 66 -2.71 -5.29 -4.82
C ILE A 66 -3.95 -6.04 -5.33
N PRO A 67 -3.83 -7.33 -5.71
CA PRO A 67 -5.00 -8.18 -5.91
C PRO A 67 -5.77 -8.32 -4.59
N LEU A 68 -7.04 -7.94 -4.58
CA LEU A 68 -7.88 -7.99 -3.38
C LEU A 68 -9.15 -8.78 -3.67
N PRO A 69 -9.39 -9.93 -3.01
CA PRO A 69 -10.68 -10.61 -3.11
C PRO A 69 -11.81 -9.77 -2.53
N VAL A 70 -12.97 -9.83 -3.16
CA VAL A 70 -14.24 -9.30 -2.64
C VAL A 70 -15.23 -10.46 -2.62
N ASP A 71 -15.75 -10.79 -1.45
CA ASP A 71 -16.85 -11.75 -1.30
C ASP A 71 -18.18 -11.01 -1.43
N LEU A 72 -19.10 -11.53 -2.24
CA LEU A 72 -20.49 -11.07 -2.29
C LEU A 72 -21.39 -12.29 -2.32
N ASP A 73 -22.21 -12.45 -1.28
CA ASP A 73 -23.13 -13.58 -1.12
C ASP A 73 -22.43 -14.95 -1.26
N GLY A 74 -21.18 -15.07 -0.78
CA GLY A 74 -20.37 -16.29 -0.85
C GLY A 74 -19.68 -16.52 -2.20
N ALA A 75 -19.79 -15.57 -3.13
CA ALA A 75 -19.05 -15.58 -4.39
C ALA A 75 -17.82 -14.66 -4.30
N VAL A 76 -16.63 -15.25 -4.23
CA VAL A 76 -15.38 -14.50 -4.25
C VAL A 76 -15.04 -14.06 -5.66
N GLN A 77 -14.92 -12.76 -5.85
CA GLN A 77 -14.51 -12.11 -7.08
C GLN A 77 -13.17 -11.40 -6.89
N ARG A 78 -12.30 -11.45 -7.91
CA ARG A 78 -11.02 -10.74 -7.86
C ARG A 78 -11.23 -9.28 -8.21
N ALA A 79 -10.78 -8.40 -7.34
CA ALA A 79 -10.66 -6.97 -7.59
C ALA A 79 -9.18 -6.55 -7.59
N THR A 80 -8.93 -5.31 -8.05
CA THR A 80 -7.62 -4.67 -7.98
C THR A 80 -7.71 -3.47 -7.06
N LEU A 81 -6.88 -3.43 -6.03
CA LEU A 81 -6.70 -2.27 -5.16
C LEU A 81 -5.48 -1.48 -5.63
N SER A 82 -5.72 -0.39 -6.36
CA SER A 82 -4.66 0.54 -6.77
C SER A 82 -4.34 1.46 -5.60
N CYS A 83 -3.04 1.53 -5.27
CA CYS A 83 -2.50 2.27 -4.14
C CYS A 83 -1.60 3.39 -4.65
N LEU A 84 -1.84 4.61 -4.17
CA LEU A 84 -1.04 5.80 -4.46
C LEU A 84 -0.64 6.46 -3.14
N LEU A 85 0.66 6.45 -2.83
CA LEU A 85 1.23 7.11 -1.66
C LEU A 85 2.08 8.30 -2.09
N THR A 86 1.72 9.48 -1.61
CA THR A 86 2.50 10.72 -1.81
C THR A 86 3.19 11.12 -0.52
N LEU A 87 4.52 11.13 -0.54
CA LEU A 87 5.37 11.51 0.58
C LEU A 87 5.94 12.91 0.34
N GLY A 88 5.83 13.76 1.36
CA GLY A 88 6.33 15.12 1.35
C GLY A 88 7.77 15.24 1.85
N GLU A 89 8.14 16.44 2.29
CA GLU A 89 9.49 16.74 2.75
C GLU A 89 9.69 16.27 4.20
N PRO A 90 10.92 15.86 4.57
CA PRO A 90 11.23 15.53 5.95
C PRO A 90 11.26 16.79 6.82
N GLN A 91 10.73 16.66 8.03
CA GLN A 91 10.75 17.68 9.07
C GLN A 91 11.97 17.52 10.00
N PRO A 92 12.35 18.56 10.77
CA PRO A 92 13.50 18.49 11.69
C PRO A 92 13.41 17.40 12.75
N ASP A 93 12.21 16.94 13.09
CA ASP A 93 11.95 15.85 14.04
C ASP A 93 12.02 14.45 13.40
N GLY A 94 12.30 14.37 12.09
CA GLY A 94 12.38 13.12 11.33
C GLY A 94 11.04 12.63 10.78
N SER A 95 9.93 13.32 11.06
CA SER A 95 8.63 13.02 10.45
C SER A 95 8.53 13.59 9.02
N LEU A 96 7.44 13.28 8.32
CA LEU A 96 7.13 13.89 7.02
C LEU A 96 6.06 14.96 7.20
N ASP A 97 6.16 16.07 6.46
CA ASP A 97 5.11 17.10 6.44
C ASP A 97 3.80 16.61 5.80
N ARG A 98 3.89 15.55 4.99
CA ARG A 98 2.77 14.92 4.30
C ARG A 98 3.07 13.44 4.07
N ALA A 99 2.06 12.61 4.34
CA ALA A 99 1.99 11.23 3.89
C ALA A 99 0.54 10.94 3.50
N ASP A 100 0.22 11.12 2.23
CA ASP A 100 -1.15 10.98 1.72
C ASP A 100 -1.30 9.64 1.01
N LEU A 101 -2.16 8.79 1.54
CA LEU A 101 -2.51 7.51 0.93
C LEU A 101 -3.89 7.63 0.28
N ASN A 102 -3.96 7.30 -1.01
CA ASN A 102 -5.20 7.14 -1.74
C ASN A 102 -5.28 5.68 -2.23
N LEU A 103 -6.43 5.05 -1.96
CA LEU A 103 -6.76 3.72 -2.41
C LEU A 103 -7.95 3.80 -3.37
N THR A 104 -7.86 3.10 -4.49
CA THR A 104 -8.97 2.91 -5.43
C THR A 104 -9.18 1.43 -5.65
N LEU A 105 -10.36 0.92 -5.29
CA LEU A 105 -10.76 -0.45 -5.58
C LEU A 105 -11.50 -0.50 -6.90
N HIS A 106 -10.99 -1.30 -7.84
CA HIS A 106 -11.66 -1.64 -9.09
C HIS A 106 -12.40 -2.96 -8.94
N TYR A 107 -13.72 -2.90 -8.83
CA TYR A 107 -14.59 -4.05 -8.56
C TYR A 107 -15.92 -3.94 -9.33
N GLY A 108 -16.32 -5.02 -10.01
CA GLY A 108 -17.61 -5.07 -10.71
C GLY A 108 -17.80 -4.03 -11.82
N GLY A 109 -16.70 -3.49 -12.38
CA GLY A 109 -16.74 -2.39 -13.35
C GLY A 109 -16.91 -0.99 -12.73
N ALA A 110 -16.97 -0.90 -11.40
CA ALA A 110 -16.98 0.35 -10.65
C ALA A 110 -15.61 0.63 -10.00
N ALA A 111 -15.39 1.89 -9.63
CA ALA A 111 -14.24 2.34 -8.86
C ALA A 111 -14.72 2.92 -7.52
N TYR A 112 -14.14 2.46 -6.41
CA TYR A 112 -14.45 2.91 -5.06
C TYR A 112 -13.21 3.55 -4.45
N GLU A 113 -13.28 4.83 -4.10
CA GLU A 113 -12.13 5.62 -3.69
C GLU A 113 -12.15 5.90 -2.19
N SER A 114 -11.02 5.72 -1.50
CA SER A 114 -10.91 6.09 -0.08
C SER A 114 -10.92 7.61 0.16
N GLY A 115 -10.63 8.39 -0.88
CA GLY A 115 -10.17 9.77 -0.77
C GLY A 115 -8.79 9.86 -0.11
N VAL A 116 -8.33 11.09 0.17
CA VAL A 116 -7.07 11.30 0.90
C VAL A 116 -7.27 10.89 2.36
N ALA A 117 -6.59 9.82 2.77
CA ALA A 117 -6.44 9.42 4.16
C ALA A 117 -4.98 9.70 4.55
N GLY A 118 -4.76 10.35 5.70
CA GLY A 118 -3.40 10.54 6.20
C GLY A 118 -2.77 9.19 6.48
N GLY A 119 -1.86 8.74 5.61
CA GLY A 119 -0.95 7.59 5.66
C GLY A 119 -1.49 6.20 6.03
N ASP A 120 -2.65 6.08 6.64
CA ASP A 120 -3.14 4.86 7.28
C ASP A 120 -3.94 4.01 6.30
N PHE A 121 -3.41 2.82 6.05
CA PHE A 121 -3.96 1.87 5.11
C PHE A 121 -5.29 1.28 5.59
N GLY A 122 -5.41 0.99 6.90
CA GLY A 122 -6.60 0.38 7.47
C GLY A 122 -7.81 1.32 7.41
N ASP A 123 -7.61 2.59 7.75
CA ASP A 123 -8.64 3.61 7.67
C ASP A 123 -9.10 3.84 6.22
N ALA A 124 -8.17 3.89 5.28
CA ALA A 124 -8.49 4.03 3.85
C ALA A 124 -9.30 2.83 3.34
N LEU A 125 -8.92 1.60 3.72
CA LEU A 125 -9.63 0.38 3.36
C LEU A 125 -11.04 0.33 3.97
N ALA A 126 -11.18 0.74 5.23
CA ALA A 126 -12.47 0.83 5.91
C ALA A 126 -13.43 1.83 5.26
N ARG A 127 -12.91 2.90 4.63
CA ARG A 127 -13.73 3.83 3.82
C ARG A 127 -14.22 3.19 2.53
N ILE A 128 -13.38 2.40 1.86
CA ILE A 128 -13.78 1.64 0.67
C ILE A 128 -14.86 0.62 1.04
N GLN A 129 -14.67 -0.16 2.10
CA GLN A 129 -15.62 -1.16 2.58
C GLN A 129 -17.03 -0.59 2.79
N LYS A 130 -17.14 0.65 3.29
CA LYS A 130 -18.44 1.33 3.51
C LYS A 130 -19.15 1.75 2.22
N GLN A 131 -18.44 1.79 1.09
CA GLN A 131 -18.99 2.19 -0.21
C GLN A 131 -19.41 0.99 -1.07
N LEU A 132 -19.00 -0.22 -0.68
CA LEU A 132 -19.30 -1.43 -1.43
C LEU A 132 -20.80 -1.71 -1.46
N PRO A 133 -21.26 -2.48 -2.48
CA PRO A 133 -22.64 -2.97 -2.51
C PRO A 133 -23.03 -3.67 -1.19
N PRO A 134 -24.29 -3.59 -0.75
CA PRO A 134 -24.74 -4.31 0.44
C PRO A 134 -24.39 -5.80 0.36
N GLY A 135 -23.80 -6.35 1.42
CA GLY A 135 -23.37 -7.75 1.48
C GLY A 135 -21.99 -8.04 0.89
N ALA A 136 -21.34 -7.06 0.25
CA ALA A 136 -19.97 -7.22 -0.21
C ALA A 136 -18.96 -6.98 0.91
N GLU A 137 -17.99 -7.88 1.06
CA GLU A 137 -16.92 -7.81 2.06
C GLU A 137 -15.56 -7.90 1.37
N LEU A 138 -14.64 -7.02 1.74
CA LEU A 138 -13.24 -7.13 1.35
C LEU A 138 -12.65 -8.35 2.06
N GLY A 139 -12.10 -9.28 1.27
CA GLY A 139 -11.32 -10.37 1.84
C GLY A 139 -10.02 -9.85 2.44
N ALA A 140 -9.31 -10.73 3.16
CA ALA A 140 -8.00 -10.38 3.66
C ALA A 140 -7.09 -9.98 2.49
N LEU A 141 -6.25 -8.95 2.73
CA LEU A 141 -5.00 -8.79 2.00
C LEU A 141 -4.14 -9.99 2.41
N SER A 142 -4.42 -11.12 1.79
CA SER A 142 -3.82 -12.38 2.15
C SER A 142 -2.31 -12.25 1.98
N PRO A 143 -1.51 -12.74 2.93
CA PRO A 143 -0.36 -13.55 2.56
C PRO A 143 -0.84 -15.00 2.24
N ALA A 144 -2.05 -15.37 2.63
CA ALA A 144 -2.91 -16.51 2.24
C ALA A 144 -3.57 -17.04 3.52
N ASP A 145 -4.77 -16.50 3.81
CA ASP A 145 -5.80 -16.98 4.73
C ASP A 145 -5.36 -17.26 6.20
N ALA A 146 -5.83 -16.38 7.12
CA ALA A 146 -5.81 -16.48 8.60
C ALA A 146 -4.59 -15.93 9.37
#